data_AF-A0A659UJ88-F1
#
_entry.id   AF-A0A659UJ88-F1
#
_cell.length_a   1.000
_cell.length_b   1.000
_cell.length_c   1.000
_cell.angle_alpha   90.00
_cell.angle_beta   90.00
_cell.angle_gamma   90.00
#
_symmetry.space_group_name_H-M   'P 1'
#
loop_
_entity.id
_entity.type
_entity.pdbx_description
1 polymer ?
#
loop_
_entity_poly.entity_id
_entity_poly.type
_entity_poly.pdbx_seq_one_letter_code
_entity_poly.pdbx_strand_id
1 'polypeptide(L)' 'MKKLLIALMTTTAAMSLAASAQAADKLKACWVYTGPIGDFGYSYQHDQGRLEVEKALGDKVETAYL' A
#
# COMPACT_ATOMS: atom_id res chain seq x y z
N MET A 1 21.53 39.24 -8.98
CA MET A 1 20.14 38.86 -9.35
C MET A 1 20.08 37.66 -10.30
N LYS A 2 20.81 37.65 -11.44
CA LYS A 2 20.80 36.51 -12.38
C LYS A 2 21.23 35.17 -11.78
N LYS A 3 22.28 35.13 -10.94
CA LYS A 3 22.75 33.92 -10.26
C LYS A 3 21.73 33.36 -9.24
N LEU A 4 20.93 34.25 -8.64
CA LEU A 4 19.91 33.91 -7.65
C LEU A 4 18.65 33.36 -8.33
N LEU A 5 18.29 33.92 -9.50
CA LEU A 5 17.23 33.37 -10.37
C LEU A 5 17.60 31.99 -10.94
N ILE A 6 18.85 31.79 -11.36
CA ILE A 6 19.33 30.49 -11.86
C ILE A 6 19.30 29.44 -10.73
N ALA A 7 19.78 29.79 -9.53
CA ALA A 7 19.73 28.90 -8.38
C ALA A 7 18.30 28.51 -7.99
N LEU A 8 17.35 29.46 -8.06
CA LEU A 8 15.94 29.21 -7.77
C LEU A 8 15.26 28.34 -8.84
N MET A 9 15.61 28.53 -10.12
CA MET A 9 15.11 27.67 -11.21
C MET A 9 15.64 26.23 -11.09
N THR A 10 16.90 26.06 -10.71
CA THR A 10 17.51 24.73 -10.53
C THR A 10 16.91 23.96 -9.35
N THR A 11 16.53 24.64 -8.27
CA THR A 11 15.88 23.99 -7.11
C THR A 11 14.43 23.59 -7.42
N THR A 12 13.67 24.42 -8.15
CA THR A 12 12.31 24.04 -8.60
C THR A 12 12.32 22.86 -9.57
N ALA A 13 13.29 22.78 -10.48
CA ALA A 13 13.40 21.66 -11.41
C ALA A 13 13.74 20.34 -10.68
N ALA A 14 14.65 20.39 -9.69
CA ALA A 14 15.00 19.22 -8.89
C ALA A 14 13.82 18.69 -8.05
N MET A 15 12.98 19.57 -7.50
CA MET A 15 11.76 19.17 -6.78
C MET A 15 10.70 18.55 -7.70
N SER A 16 10.61 19.01 -8.96
CA SER A 16 9.64 18.46 -9.92
C SER A 16 9.96 17.02 -10.36
N LEU A 17 11.24 16.62 -10.37
CA LEU A 17 11.62 15.23 -10.67
C LEU A 17 11.34 14.28 -9.50
N ALA A 18 11.43 14.76 -8.26
CA ALA A 18 11.15 13.97 -7.05
C ALA A 18 9.64 13.70 -6.84
N ALA A 19 8.76 14.47 -7.51
CA ALA A 19 7.31 14.34 -7.36
C ALA A 19 6.68 13.22 -8.23
N SER A 20 7.49 12.47 -8.98
CA SER A 20 7.00 11.42 -9.91
C SER A 20 6.99 10.00 -9.29
N ALA A 21 6.93 9.90 -7.96
CA ALA A 21 6.61 8.64 -7.31
C ALA A 21 5.12 8.32 -7.52
N GLN A 22 4.79 7.72 -8.68
CA GLN A 22 3.49 7.09 -8.88
C GLN A 22 3.29 6.07 -7.75
N ALA A 23 2.31 6.32 -6.88
CA ALA A 23 1.86 5.32 -5.94
C ALA A 23 1.41 4.09 -6.75
N ALA A 24 2.06 2.96 -6.54
CA ALA A 24 1.62 1.72 -7.16
C ALA A 24 0.21 1.40 -6.65
N ASP A 25 -0.65 0.88 -7.53
CA ASP A 25 -1.96 0.39 -7.13
C ASP A 25 -1.82 -0.66 -6.01
N LYS A 26 -2.82 -0.71 -5.11
CA LYS A 26 -2.85 -1.69 -4.02
C LYS A 26 -2.82 -3.10 -4.58
N LEU A 27 -2.06 -3.99 -3.93
CA LEU A 27 -2.15 -5.42 -4.22
C LEU A 27 -3.53 -5.93 -3.80
N LYS A 28 -4.28 -6.52 -4.74
CA LYS A 28 -5.56 -7.18 -4.45
C LYS A 28 -5.32 -8.65 -4.15
N ALA A 29 -5.73 -9.10 -2.97
CA ALA A 29 -5.56 -10.48 -2.52
C ALA A 29 -6.87 -11.04 -1.92
N CYS A 30 -7.27 -12.25 -2.34
CA CYS A 30 -8.50 -12.90 -1.88
C CYS A 30 -8.17 -14.19 -1.13
N TRP A 31 -8.80 -14.39 0.02
CA TRP A 31 -8.79 -15.64 0.78
C TRP A 31 -10.08 -16.40 0.54
N VAL A 32 -9.98 -17.66 0.09
CA VAL A 32 -11.13 -18.54 -0.10
C VAL A 32 -11.10 -19.58 1.00
N TYR A 33 -12.10 -19.56 1.88
CA TYR A 33 -12.17 -20.47 3.02
C TYR A 33 -13.03 -21.69 2.70
N THR A 34 -12.66 -22.85 3.24
CA THR A 34 -13.43 -24.10 3.08
C THR A 34 -14.58 -24.23 4.08
N GLY A 35 -14.58 -23.40 5.13
CA GLY A 35 -15.60 -23.35 6.19
C GLY A 35 -15.77 -21.94 6.74
N PRO A 36 -16.75 -21.71 7.64
CA PRO A 36 -17.05 -20.37 8.15
C PRO A 36 -15.89 -19.82 8.99
N ILE A 37 -15.68 -18.50 8.95
CA ILE A 37 -14.69 -17.81 9.82
C ILE A 37 -15.00 -18.05 11.31
N GLY A 38 -16.27 -18.29 11.66
CA GLY A 38 -16.69 -18.62 13.03
C GLY A 38 -16.42 -20.06 13.48
N ASP A 39 -15.55 -20.82 12.79
CA ASP A 39 -15.19 -22.19 13.17
C ASP A 39 -14.25 -22.27 14.40
N PHE A 40 -13.66 -21.14 14.81
CA PHE A 40 -12.66 -21.04 15.88
C PHE A 40 -11.47 -22.01 15.71
N GLY A 41 -11.19 -22.40 14.47
CA GLY A 41 -10.18 -23.37 14.11
C GLY A 41 -9.44 -22.94 12.85
N TYR A 42 -9.67 -23.67 11.75
CA TYR A 42 -8.88 -23.51 10.53
C TYR A 42 -9.19 -22.19 9.82
N SER A 43 -10.45 -21.97 9.43
CA SER A 43 -10.85 -20.75 8.73
C SER A 43 -10.67 -19.51 9.60
N TYR A 44 -10.98 -19.61 10.90
CA TYR A 44 -10.74 -18.54 11.86
C TYR A 44 -9.27 -18.12 11.88
N GLN A 45 -8.34 -19.07 12.04
CA GLN A 45 -6.93 -18.75 12.17
C GLN A 45 -6.33 -18.23 10.86
N HIS A 46 -6.84 -18.69 9.70
CA HIS A 46 -6.51 -18.12 8.41
C HIS A 46 -7.00 -16.68 8.27
N ASP A 47 -8.21 -16.35 8.77
CA ASP A 47 -8.70 -14.98 8.77
C ASP A 47 -7.92 -14.07 9.73
N GLN A 48 -7.50 -14.57 10.89
CA GLN A 48 -6.56 -13.83 11.76
C GLN A 48 -5.25 -13.51 11.01
N GLY A 49 -4.75 -14.44 10.18
CA GLY A 49 -3.62 -14.20 9.30
C GLY A 49 -3.88 -13.10 8.26
N ARG A 50 -5.05 -13.10 7.62
CA ARG A 50 -5.47 -12.05 6.68
C ARG A 50 -5.50 -10.67 7.35
N LEU A 51 -6.05 -10.58 8.56
CA LEU A 51 -6.09 -9.34 9.34
C LEU A 51 -4.68 -8.84 9.69
N GLU A 52 -3.74 -9.74 10.03
CA GLU A 52 -2.35 -9.34 10.28
C GLU A 52 -1.65 -8.87 8.99
N VAL A 53 -1.99 -9.43 7.82
CA VAL A 53 -1.54 -8.91 6.52
C VAL A 53 -2.04 -7.48 6.29
N GLU A 54 -3.32 -7.20 6.54
CA GLU A 54 -3.86 -5.83 6.46
C GLU A 54 -3.13 -4.87 7.39
N LYS A 55 -2.86 -5.30 8.62
CA LYS A 55 -2.12 -4.51 9.61
C LYS A 55 -0.66 -4.26 9.20
N ALA A 56 0.02 -5.27 8.67
CA ALA A 56 1.44 -5.18 8.32
C ALA A 56 1.69 -4.42 7.01
N LEU A 57 0.80 -4.54 6.03
CA LEU A 57 0.96 -3.96 4.70
C LEU A 57 0.15 -2.68 4.47
N GLY A 58 -0.86 -2.42 5.30
CA GLY A 58 -1.62 -1.17 5.33
C GLY A 58 -2.17 -0.77 3.98
N ASP A 59 -1.79 0.42 3.52
CA ASP A 59 -2.26 1.01 2.26
C ASP A 59 -1.74 0.30 1.01
N LYS A 60 -0.83 -0.67 1.14
CA LYS A 60 -0.27 -1.44 0.02
C LYS A 60 -1.12 -2.65 -0.37
N VAL A 61 -2.11 -3.04 0.42
CA VAL A 61 -2.94 -4.22 0.18
C VAL A 61 -4.43 -3.89 0.29
N GLU A 62 -5.24 -4.57 -0.51
CA GLU A 62 -6.70 -4.63 -0.42
C GLU A 62 -7.08 -6.11 -0.34
N THR A 63 -7.70 -6.51 0.77
CA THR A 63 -8.08 -7.92 0.97
C THR A 63 -9.58 -8.14 0.77
N ALA A 64 -9.92 -9.34 0.32
CA ALA A 64 -11.29 -9.85 0.25
C ALA A 64 -11.33 -11.30 0.77
N TYR A 65 -12.52 -11.77 1.11
CA TYR A 65 -12.73 -13.17 1.49
C TYR A 65 -14.05 -13.73 0.94
N LEU A 66 -14.06 -15.04 0.72
CA LEU A 66 -15.23 -15.85 0.35
C LEU A 66 -15.31 -17.07 1.27
#